data_AF-A0A6N4T9F2-F1
#
_entry.id   AF-A0A6N4T9F2-F1
#
_cell.length_a   1.000
_cell.length_b   1.000
_cell.length_c   1.000
_cell.angle_alpha   90.00
_cell.angle_beta   90.00
_cell.angle_gamma   90.00
#
_symmetry.space_group_name_H-M   'P 1'
#
loop_
_entity.id
_entity.type
_entity.pdbx_description
1 polymer ?
#
loop_
_entity_poly.entity_id
_entity_poly.type
_entity_poly.pdbx_seq_one_letter_code
_entity_poly.pdbx_strand_id
1 'polypeptide(L)'
;MNKIYTSHCKEFGHPEFCLQFDPDIALATDAEFVASLLESMVSKGSCFQDGQSMQLGWSYLMLSTQQDGSLGFKEADFQTMPLVWNIGISNTLRHLRLHKDIVESVVPTEYLSIPSFRAECIVCNELKTANGQIMMVRQEEKNLDSGWFFGCCEEGHDHNNVDNLERISLYEAVVMHASACLPYLGFPQGMTILLGEGRPIFFYEDKELAILEGSYLDIAI
;
A
#
# COMPACT_ATOMS: atom_id res chain seq x y z
N MET A 1 -3.22 -11.70 -18.80
CA MET A 1 -2.87 -12.26 -17.47
C MET A 1 -1.74 -13.26 -17.63
N ASN A 2 -0.54 -12.90 -17.21
CA ASN A 2 0.59 -13.80 -17.04
C ASN A 2 0.44 -14.59 -15.73
N LYS A 3 1.17 -15.71 -15.64
CA LYS A 3 1.19 -16.57 -14.44
C LYS A 3 2.62 -16.98 -14.15
N ILE A 4 2.99 -16.89 -12.87
CA ILE A 4 4.22 -17.45 -12.32
C ILE A 4 3.84 -18.39 -11.20
N TYR A 5 4.51 -19.53 -11.12
CA TYR A 5 4.30 -20.51 -10.08
C TYR A 5 5.53 -20.57 -9.19
N THR A 6 5.32 -20.78 -7.89
CA THR A 6 6.40 -21.31 -7.06
C THR A 6 6.71 -22.75 -7.48
N SER A 7 7.90 -23.22 -7.13
CA SER A 7 8.43 -24.50 -7.57
C SER A 7 8.96 -25.39 -6.45
N HIS A 8 9.18 -24.83 -5.26
CA HIS A 8 9.79 -25.53 -4.13
C HIS A 8 8.84 -25.76 -2.93
N CYS A 9 7.60 -25.27 -2.95
CA CYS A 9 6.69 -25.41 -1.81
C CYS A 9 6.33 -26.88 -1.54
N LYS A 10 6.21 -27.70 -2.59
CA LYS A 10 5.88 -29.13 -2.49
C LYS A 10 6.91 -29.94 -1.71
N GLU A 11 8.18 -29.53 -1.73
CA GLU A 11 9.25 -30.17 -0.96
C GLU A 11 8.97 -30.12 0.56
N PHE A 12 8.16 -29.14 0.99
CA PHE A 12 7.74 -28.92 2.37
C PHE A 12 6.28 -29.35 2.62
N GLY A 13 5.67 -30.12 1.70
CA GLY A 13 4.30 -30.61 1.84
C GLY A 13 3.22 -29.55 1.64
N HIS A 14 3.53 -28.44 0.96
CA HIS A 14 2.63 -27.34 0.69
C HIS A 14 2.29 -27.25 -0.82
N PRO A 15 1.05 -26.89 -1.22
CA PRO A 15 0.75 -26.63 -2.64
C PRO A 15 1.59 -25.48 -3.21
N GLU A 16 1.87 -25.49 -4.51
CA GLU A 16 2.52 -24.33 -5.13
C GLU A 16 1.54 -23.15 -5.20
N PHE A 17 2.08 -21.93 -5.15
CA PHE A 17 1.30 -20.72 -5.41
C PHE A 17 1.25 -20.42 -6.90
N CYS A 18 0.13 -19.85 -7.36
CA CYS A 18 -0.06 -19.32 -8.70
C CYS A 18 -0.25 -17.81 -8.63
N LEU A 19 0.78 -17.07 -8.98
CA LEU A 19 0.79 -15.62 -9.03
C LEU A 19 0.33 -15.18 -10.42
N GLN A 20 -0.96 -14.85 -10.51
CA GLN A 20 -1.57 -14.31 -11.73
C GLN A 20 -1.54 -12.79 -11.71
N PHE A 21 -1.06 -12.15 -12.79
CA PHE A 21 -0.98 -10.70 -12.89
C PHE A 21 -1.11 -10.21 -14.33
N ASP A 22 -1.44 -8.93 -14.49
CA ASP A 22 -1.48 -8.24 -15.77
C ASP A 22 -0.10 -7.62 -16.07
N PRO A 23 0.59 -8.03 -17.15
CA PRO A 23 1.91 -7.50 -17.51
C PRO A 23 1.90 -6.00 -17.87
N ASP A 24 0.74 -5.41 -18.16
CA ASP A 24 0.62 -3.97 -18.41
C ASP A 24 0.56 -3.16 -17.10
N ILE A 25 0.30 -3.82 -15.96
CA ILE A 25 0.17 -3.20 -14.63
C ILE A 25 1.38 -3.52 -13.74
N ALA A 26 1.90 -4.74 -13.81
CA ALA A 26 2.97 -5.23 -12.95
C ALA A 26 4.06 -5.97 -13.73
N LEU A 27 5.30 -5.87 -13.24
CA LEU A 27 6.44 -6.51 -13.87
C LEU A 27 6.57 -7.97 -13.42
N ALA A 28 7.03 -8.83 -14.33
CA ALA A 28 7.30 -10.24 -14.01
C ALA A 28 8.31 -10.39 -12.86
N THR A 29 9.32 -9.52 -12.79
CA THR A 29 10.33 -9.53 -11.72
C THR A 29 9.73 -9.26 -10.34
N ASP A 30 8.63 -8.51 -10.24
CA ASP A 30 7.93 -8.29 -8.96
C ASP A 30 7.20 -9.56 -8.52
N ALA A 31 6.55 -10.24 -9.47
CA ALA A 31 5.91 -11.52 -9.20
C ALA A 31 6.95 -12.60 -8.82
N GLU A 32 8.10 -12.65 -9.49
CA GLU A 32 9.21 -13.57 -9.15
C GLU A 32 9.73 -13.31 -7.74
N PHE A 33 9.93 -12.04 -7.37
CA PHE A 33 10.34 -11.67 -6.01
C PHE A 33 9.33 -12.16 -4.96
N VAL A 34 8.02 -11.95 -5.19
CA VAL A 34 6.97 -12.43 -4.27
C VAL A 34 6.91 -13.96 -4.23
N ALA A 35 7.10 -14.65 -5.37
CA ALA A 35 7.16 -16.10 -5.41
C ALA A 35 8.31 -16.64 -4.53
N SER A 36 9.52 -16.06 -4.65
CA SER A 36 10.65 -16.42 -3.79
C SER A 36 10.42 -16.11 -2.31
N LEU A 37 9.73 -15.01 -2.00
CA LEU A 37 9.33 -14.69 -0.62
C LEU A 37 8.42 -15.78 -0.05
N LEU A 38 7.38 -16.19 -0.80
CA LEU A 38 6.44 -17.23 -0.40
C LEU A 38 7.13 -18.58 -0.19
N GLU A 39 8.03 -18.98 -1.09
CA GLU A 39 8.84 -20.20 -0.92
C GLU A 39 9.70 -20.13 0.35
N SER A 40 10.34 -18.99 0.61
CA SER A 40 11.09 -18.77 1.85
C SER A 40 10.18 -18.90 3.09
N MET A 41 8.96 -18.35 3.06
CA MET A 41 8.01 -18.49 4.17
C MET A 41 7.62 -19.95 4.42
N VAL A 42 7.32 -20.69 3.35
CA VAL A 42 6.95 -22.12 3.42
C VAL A 42 8.12 -22.97 3.91
N SER A 43 9.33 -22.75 3.39
CA SER A 43 10.54 -23.48 3.83
C SER A 43 10.85 -23.28 5.32
N LYS A 44 10.41 -22.15 5.90
CA LYS A 44 10.52 -21.82 7.32
C LYS A 44 9.34 -22.32 8.16
N GLY A 45 8.41 -23.09 7.56
CA GLY A 45 7.31 -23.75 8.25
C GLY A 45 5.97 -23.03 8.17
N SER A 46 5.84 -21.95 7.38
CA SER A 46 4.53 -21.33 7.14
C SER A 46 3.66 -22.27 6.30
N CYS A 47 2.37 -22.34 6.62
CA CYS A 47 1.39 -23.11 5.86
C CYS A 47 0.19 -22.23 5.56
N PHE A 48 -0.28 -22.27 4.31
CA PHE A 48 -1.39 -21.46 3.82
C PHE A 48 -2.50 -22.35 3.28
N GLN A 49 -3.74 -21.90 3.44
CA GLN A 49 -4.92 -22.68 3.10
C GLN A 49 -5.92 -21.87 2.27
N ASP A 50 -6.82 -22.58 1.60
CA ASP A 50 -7.97 -21.98 0.91
C ASP A 50 -8.80 -21.12 1.86
N GLY A 51 -9.22 -19.94 1.41
CA GLY A 51 -10.01 -19.01 2.21
C GLY A 51 -9.23 -18.33 3.36
N GLN A 52 -7.97 -18.69 3.57
CA GLN A 52 -7.09 -17.89 4.41
C GLN A 52 -6.79 -16.57 3.72
N SER A 53 -6.42 -15.59 4.52
CA SER A 53 -5.94 -14.32 4.01
C SER A 53 -4.59 -13.97 4.57
N MET A 54 -3.88 -13.13 3.83
CA MET A 54 -2.54 -12.66 4.20
C MET A 54 -2.35 -11.21 3.79
N GLN A 55 -1.53 -10.51 4.57
CA GLN A 55 -1.06 -9.19 4.19
C GLN A 55 0.18 -9.31 3.32
N LEU A 56 0.24 -8.50 2.26
CA LEU A 56 1.42 -8.33 1.41
C LEU A 56 1.58 -6.84 1.11
N GLY A 57 2.58 -6.21 1.74
CA GLY A 57 2.67 -4.75 1.78
C GLY A 57 1.45 -4.17 2.48
N TRP A 58 0.80 -3.18 1.85
CA TRP A 58 -0.44 -2.61 2.36
C TRP A 58 -1.67 -3.44 2.00
N SER A 59 -1.55 -4.27 0.96
CA SER A 59 -2.66 -5.03 0.41
C SER A 59 -2.99 -6.22 1.28
N TYR A 60 -4.25 -6.64 1.22
CA TYR A 60 -4.72 -7.84 1.88
C TYR A 60 -5.29 -8.78 0.84
N LEU A 61 -4.72 -9.97 0.78
CA LEU A 61 -5.00 -10.97 -0.23
C LEU A 61 -5.85 -12.09 0.37
N MET A 62 -6.77 -12.61 -0.43
CA MET A 62 -7.52 -13.83 -0.13
C MET A 62 -6.94 -14.99 -0.95
N LEU A 63 -6.57 -16.08 -0.29
CA LEU A 63 -6.07 -17.28 -0.96
C LEU A 63 -7.24 -18.13 -1.47
N SER A 64 -7.07 -18.70 -2.66
CA SER A 64 -8.08 -19.54 -3.30
C SER A 64 -7.44 -20.65 -4.11
N THR A 65 -7.83 -21.89 -3.81
CA THR A 65 -7.40 -23.09 -4.52
C THR A 65 -7.90 -23.05 -5.96
N GLN A 66 -6.97 -23.27 -6.89
CA GLN A 66 -7.22 -23.31 -8.31
C GLN A 66 -7.59 -24.73 -8.76
N GLN A 67 -8.10 -24.86 -9.98
CA GLN A 67 -8.47 -26.16 -10.55
C GLN A 67 -7.29 -27.13 -10.67
N ASP A 68 -6.07 -26.61 -10.83
CA ASP A 68 -4.82 -27.40 -10.90
C ASP A 68 -4.25 -27.78 -9.51
N GLY A 69 -4.94 -27.42 -8.43
CA GLY A 69 -4.53 -27.67 -7.05
C GLY A 69 -3.50 -26.67 -6.49
N SER A 70 -3.09 -25.67 -7.25
CA SER A 70 -2.28 -24.56 -6.75
C SER A 70 -3.11 -23.58 -5.90
N LEU A 71 -2.44 -22.77 -5.07
CA LEU A 71 -3.07 -21.66 -4.36
C LEU A 71 -2.89 -20.35 -5.15
N GLY A 72 -3.98 -19.79 -5.64
CA GLY A 72 -4.01 -18.47 -6.24
C GLY A 72 -4.43 -17.40 -5.24
N PHE A 73 -4.46 -16.15 -5.70
CA PHE A 73 -4.79 -14.99 -4.89
C PHE A 73 -5.95 -14.21 -5.47
N LYS A 74 -6.66 -13.51 -4.59
CA LYS A 74 -7.57 -12.41 -4.94
C LYS A 74 -7.15 -11.17 -4.17
N GLU A 75 -7.11 -10.04 -4.86
CA GLU A 75 -6.83 -8.72 -4.28
C GLU A 75 -8.08 -7.84 -4.29
N ALA A 76 -8.05 -6.74 -3.52
CA ALA A 76 -9.06 -5.70 -3.64
C ALA A 76 -8.94 -4.97 -4.98
N ASP A 77 -10.02 -4.36 -5.45
CA ASP A 77 -10.01 -3.55 -6.68
C ASP A 77 -9.33 -2.18 -6.51
N PHE A 78 -9.18 -1.72 -5.27
CA PHE A 78 -8.64 -0.41 -4.90
C PHE A 78 -9.39 0.76 -5.54
N GLN A 79 -10.69 0.56 -5.82
CA GLN A 79 -11.53 1.51 -6.55
C GLN A 79 -12.92 1.68 -5.96
N THR A 80 -13.44 0.69 -5.23
CA THR A 80 -14.82 0.71 -4.76
C THR A 80 -14.98 0.44 -3.27
N MET A 81 -16.09 0.94 -2.72
CA MET A 81 -16.61 0.63 -1.39
C MET A 81 -18.09 0.23 -1.49
N PRO A 82 -18.50 -0.96 -0.98
CA PRO A 82 -17.67 -1.99 -0.35
C PRO A 82 -16.69 -2.63 -1.35
N LEU A 83 -15.54 -3.11 -0.84
CA LEU A 83 -14.46 -3.62 -1.67
C LEU A 83 -14.89 -4.83 -2.54
N VAL A 84 -14.41 -4.87 -3.77
CA VAL A 84 -14.58 -5.99 -4.70
C VAL A 84 -13.28 -6.79 -4.79
N TRP A 85 -13.41 -8.13 -4.82
CA TRP A 85 -12.28 -9.05 -4.95
C TRP A 85 -12.01 -9.40 -6.42
N ASN A 86 -10.82 -9.08 -6.90
CA ASN A 86 -10.33 -9.41 -8.23
C ASN A 86 -9.34 -10.57 -8.18
N ILE A 87 -9.37 -11.45 -9.18
CA ILE A 87 -8.41 -12.56 -9.29
C ILE A 87 -7.03 -12.01 -9.66
N GLY A 88 -5.99 -12.48 -8.96
CA GLY A 88 -4.61 -12.09 -9.18
C GLY A 88 -4.07 -11.12 -8.14
N ILE A 89 -2.91 -10.53 -8.45
CA ILE A 89 -2.15 -9.64 -7.55
C ILE A 89 -1.57 -8.41 -8.27
N SER A 90 -2.14 -8.02 -9.41
CA SER A 90 -1.58 -6.97 -10.29
C SER A 90 -1.34 -5.65 -9.54
N ASN A 91 -2.37 -5.14 -8.86
CA ASN A 91 -2.27 -3.87 -8.14
C ASN A 91 -1.42 -4.00 -6.89
N THR A 92 -1.47 -5.15 -6.22
CA THR A 92 -0.64 -5.44 -5.05
C THR A 92 0.85 -5.33 -5.40
N LEU A 93 1.27 -5.94 -6.52
CA LEU A 93 2.66 -5.85 -7.01
C LEU A 93 3.03 -4.42 -7.38
N ARG A 94 2.16 -3.73 -8.13
CA ARG A 94 2.35 -2.31 -8.50
C ARG A 94 2.52 -1.43 -7.26
N HIS A 95 1.67 -1.59 -6.26
CA HIS A 95 1.69 -0.78 -5.03
C HIS A 95 2.93 -1.08 -4.19
N LEU A 96 3.35 -2.35 -4.06
CA LEU A 96 4.59 -2.72 -3.39
C LEU A 96 5.79 -1.99 -3.99
N ARG A 97 5.94 -2.05 -5.32
CA ARG A 97 7.01 -1.35 -6.04
C ARG A 97 6.91 0.16 -5.85
N LEU A 98 5.71 0.72 -6.04
CA LEU A 98 5.46 2.15 -5.92
C LEU A 98 5.82 2.69 -4.53
N HIS A 99 5.40 2.00 -3.46
CA HIS A 99 5.73 2.39 -2.08
C HIS A 99 7.23 2.37 -1.84
N LYS A 100 7.93 1.32 -2.29
CA LYS A 100 9.38 1.24 -2.17
C LYS A 100 10.07 2.39 -2.93
N ASP A 101 9.76 2.56 -4.21
CA ASP A 101 10.47 3.50 -5.09
C ASP A 101 10.22 4.97 -4.66
N ILE A 102 9.04 5.28 -4.13
CA ILE A 102 8.72 6.60 -3.60
C ILE A 102 9.43 6.87 -2.27
N VAL A 103 9.44 5.92 -1.33
CA VAL A 103 10.15 6.10 -0.06
C VAL A 103 11.64 6.30 -0.31
N GLU A 104 12.24 5.46 -1.14
CA GLU A 104 13.66 5.52 -1.51
C GLU A 104 14.07 6.81 -2.22
N SER A 105 13.11 7.54 -2.77
CA SER A 105 13.34 8.83 -3.40
C SER A 105 13.59 9.96 -2.41
N VAL A 106 13.32 9.76 -1.12
CA VAL A 106 13.35 10.83 -0.11
C VAL A 106 14.10 10.39 1.16
N VAL A 107 13.94 9.13 1.56
CA VAL A 107 14.59 8.55 2.74
C VAL A 107 15.16 7.16 2.43
N PRO A 108 16.12 6.65 3.22
CA PRO A 108 16.65 5.31 3.04
C PRO A 108 15.55 4.22 3.10
N THR A 109 15.70 3.15 2.30
CA THR A 109 14.69 2.06 2.20
C THR A 109 14.38 1.41 3.54
N GLU A 110 15.34 1.36 4.46
CA GLU A 110 15.14 0.77 5.79
C GLU A 110 14.06 1.48 6.60
N TYR A 111 13.66 2.70 6.22
CA TYR A 111 12.57 3.44 6.84
C TYR A 111 11.20 3.13 6.22
N LEU A 112 11.14 2.29 5.18
CA LEU A 112 9.89 1.82 4.61
C LEU A 112 9.06 1.12 5.69
N SER A 113 7.90 1.70 6.01
CA SER A 113 6.95 1.16 6.98
C SER A 113 5.58 1.15 6.32
N ILE A 114 5.07 -0.03 5.95
CA ILE A 114 3.82 -0.13 5.20
C ILE A 114 2.69 -0.58 6.13
N PRO A 115 1.68 0.26 6.39
CA PRO A 115 0.53 -0.13 7.18
C PRO A 115 -0.37 -1.08 6.40
N SER A 116 -1.16 -1.90 7.10
CA SER A 116 -2.25 -2.65 6.47
C SER A 116 -3.34 -1.69 5.99
N PHE A 117 -3.95 -1.94 4.83
CA PHE A 117 -5.11 -1.16 4.37
C PHE A 117 -6.35 -1.25 5.32
N ARG A 118 -6.33 -2.19 6.29
CA ARG A 118 -7.31 -2.35 7.37
C ARG A 118 -7.03 -1.47 8.57
N ALA A 119 -5.80 -0.96 8.69
CA ALA A 119 -5.48 -0.01 9.73
C ALA A 119 -6.31 1.25 9.50
N GLU A 120 -6.63 1.92 10.58
CA GLU A 120 -7.46 3.11 10.64
C GLU A 120 -6.57 4.35 10.49
N CYS A 121 -7.16 5.42 9.97
CA CYS A 121 -6.56 6.74 9.87
C CYS A 121 -7.61 7.79 10.22
N ILE A 122 -7.14 9.01 10.43
CA ILE A 122 -8.01 10.18 10.58
C ILE A 122 -8.04 10.93 9.25
N VAL A 123 -9.24 11.28 8.78
CA VAL A 123 -9.43 12.07 7.57
C VAL A 123 -10.25 13.32 7.89
N CYS A 124 -9.87 14.44 7.28
CA CYS A 124 -10.68 15.65 7.22
C CYS A 124 -11.93 15.42 6.36
N ASN A 125 -13.11 15.82 6.85
CA ASN A 125 -14.38 15.63 6.12
C ASN A 125 -14.47 16.48 4.83
N GLU A 126 -13.74 17.60 4.75
CA GLU A 126 -13.64 18.46 3.56
C GLU A 126 -12.55 18.03 2.56
N LEU A 127 -11.81 16.95 2.84
CA LEU A 127 -10.69 16.51 1.99
C LEU A 127 -11.12 16.25 0.54
N LYS A 128 -12.33 15.73 0.32
CA LYS A 128 -12.88 15.45 -1.02
C LYS A 128 -13.01 16.69 -1.89
N THR A 129 -13.17 17.85 -1.27
CA THR A 129 -13.39 19.13 -1.94
C THR A 129 -12.15 20.02 -1.96
N ALA A 130 -11.03 19.57 -1.39
CA ALA A 130 -9.80 20.35 -1.18
C ALA A 130 -8.95 20.62 -2.45
N ASN A 131 -9.54 20.58 -3.65
CA ASN A 131 -8.87 20.86 -4.94
C ASN A 131 -7.51 20.15 -5.16
N GLY A 132 -7.31 18.98 -4.56
CA GLY A 132 -6.06 18.22 -4.66
C GLY A 132 -4.91 18.72 -3.77
N GLN A 133 -5.13 19.73 -2.93
CA GLN A 133 -4.18 20.15 -1.89
C GLN A 133 -4.38 19.33 -0.63
N ILE A 134 -3.44 18.44 -0.35
CA ILE A 134 -3.55 17.44 0.70
C ILE A 134 -2.32 17.50 1.60
N MET A 135 -2.55 17.54 2.90
CA MET A 135 -1.53 17.33 3.91
C MET A 135 -1.65 15.92 4.48
N MET A 136 -0.60 15.13 4.37
CA MET A 136 -0.48 13.84 5.04
C MET A 136 0.49 13.97 6.21
N VAL A 137 0.11 13.48 7.39
CA VAL A 137 1.00 13.43 8.56
C VAL A 137 0.97 12.01 9.11
N ARG A 138 2.13 11.43 9.43
CA ARG A 138 2.21 10.13 10.11
C ARG A 138 2.72 10.27 11.53
N GLN A 139 1.83 10.12 12.49
CA GLN A 139 2.14 10.06 13.92
C GLN A 139 2.49 8.63 14.36
N GLU A 140 2.70 8.45 15.67
CA GLU A 140 2.93 7.14 16.27
C GLU A 140 1.76 6.19 15.99
N GLU A 141 2.06 5.01 15.47
CA GLU A 141 1.06 3.97 15.21
C GLU A 141 0.66 3.27 16.52
N LYS A 142 -0.62 2.93 16.69
CA LYS A 142 -1.11 2.29 17.91
C LYS A 142 -2.31 1.38 17.67
N ASN A 143 -2.11 0.09 17.92
CA ASN A 143 -3.12 -0.96 17.66
C ASN A 143 -3.57 -0.96 16.19
N LEU A 144 -4.82 -0.56 15.92
CA LEU A 144 -5.38 -0.42 14.58
C LEU A 144 -5.08 0.95 13.97
N ASP A 145 -4.64 1.93 14.75
CA ASP A 145 -4.28 3.25 14.24
C ASP A 145 -2.97 3.17 13.46
N SER A 146 -3.01 3.52 12.17
CA SER A 146 -1.85 3.58 11.29
C SER A 146 -0.92 4.77 11.56
N GLY A 147 -1.39 5.73 12.37
CA GLY A 147 -0.76 7.03 12.58
C GLY A 147 -1.02 8.02 11.46
N TRP A 148 -1.62 7.60 10.34
CA TRP A 148 -1.90 8.50 9.22
C TRP A 148 -3.06 9.45 9.52
N PHE A 149 -2.82 10.71 9.21
CA PHE A 149 -3.82 11.77 9.11
C PHE A 149 -3.80 12.34 7.69
N PHE A 150 -4.98 12.51 7.07
CA PHE A 150 -5.14 13.20 5.78
C PHE A 150 -6.00 14.45 5.97
N GLY A 151 -5.39 15.62 5.80
CA GLY A 151 -6.02 16.94 5.94
C GLY A 151 -6.08 17.71 4.64
N CYS A 152 -7.03 18.65 4.55
CA CYS A 152 -7.00 19.68 3.51
C CYS A 152 -6.01 20.79 3.90
N CYS A 153 -5.71 21.69 2.96
CA CYS A 153 -4.86 22.87 3.21
C CYS A 153 -5.67 24.17 3.36
N GLU A 154 -6.98 24.09 3.56
CA GLU A 154 -7.88 25.25 3.64
C GLU A 154 -7.70 26.02 4.97
N GLU A 155 -7.38 27.32 4.89
CA GLU A 155 -7.05 28.16 6.06
C GLU A 155 -8.19 28.27 7.10
N GLY A 156 -9.44 28.05 6.69
CA GLY A 156 -10.62 28.15 7.55
C GLY A 156 -11.06 26.84 8.20
N HIS A 157 -10.42 25.72 7.85
CA HIS A 157 -10.86 24.40 8.30
C HIS A 157 -10.11 23.96 9.56
N ASP A 158 -10.82 23.87 10.69
CA ASP A 158 -10.23 23.52 11.98
C ASP A 158 -10.04 22.01 12.11
N HIS A 159 -8.80 21.56 11.87
CA HIS A 159 -8.36 20.18 12.04
C HIS A 159 -8.15 19.75 13.51
N ASN A 160 -8.42 20.62 14.49
CA ASN A 160 -8.44 20.25 15.92
C ASN A 160 -9.86 19.98 16.43
N ASN A 161 -10.90 20.30 15.64
CA ASN A 161 -12.27 19.99 15.98
C ASN A 161 -12.62 18.57 15.53
N VAL A 162 -12.98 17.70 16.47
CA VAL A 162 -13.37 16.31 16.19
C VAL A 162 -14.59 16.20 15.27
N ASP A 163 -15.50 17.18 15.29
CA ASP A 163 -16.68 17.19 14.42
C ASP A 163 -16.32 17.37 12.93
N ASN A 164 -15.09 17.82 12.64
CA ASN A 164 -14.56 18.00 11.29
C ASN A 164 -13.76 16.77 10.79
N LEU A 165 -13.65 15.73 11.62
CA LEU A 165 -12.77 14.60 11.40
C LEU A 165 -13.53 13.28 11.43
N GLU A 166 -13.11 12.37 10.57
CA GLU A 166 -13.64 11.00 10.54
C GLU A 166 -12.51 10.00 10.79
N ARG A 167 -12.82 8.93 11.52
CA ARG A 167 -11.92 7.79 11.71
C ARG A 167 -12.43 6.63 10.86
N ILE A 168 -11.67 6.27 9.84
CA ILE A 168 -12.04 5.25 8.85
C ILE A 168 -10.84 4.36 8.52
N SER A 169 -11.05 3.28 7.78
CA SER A 169 -9.93 2.45 7.30
C SER A 169 -9.10 3.19 6.26
N LEU A 170 -7.80 2.90 6.18
CA LEU A 170 -6.90 3.43 5.16
C LEU A 170 -7.40 3.11 3.75
N TYR A 171 -7.97 1.92 3.54
CA TYR A 171 -8.59 1.55 2.27
C TYR A 171 -9.72 2.52 1.90
N GLU A 172 -10.63 2.77 2.83
CA GLU A 172 -11.74 3.70 2.61
C GLU A 172 -11.25 5.14 2.39
N ALA A 173 -10.29 5.61 3.17
CA ALA A 173 -9.73 6.94 3.01
C ALA A 173 -9.11 7.14 1.62
N VAL A 174 -8.32 6.17 1.15
CA VAL A 174 -7.71 6.22 -0.19
C VAL A 174 -8.76 6.14 -1.29
N VAL A 175 -9.70 5.20 -1.20
CA VAL A 175 -10.68 4.96 -2.27
C VAL A 175 -11.73 6.06 -2.35
N MET A 176 -12.21 6.54 -1.19
CA MET A 176 -13.36 7.44 -1.12
C MET A 176 -12.98 8.91 -0.93
N HIS A 177 -11.78 9.22 -0.44
CA HIS A 177 -11.38 10.60 -0.11
C HIS A 177 -10.15 11.08 -0.89
N ALA A 178 -9.09 10.28 -0.98
CA ALA A 178 -7.81 10.76 -1.50
C ALA A 178 -6.96 9.65 -2.13
N SER A 179 -7.28 9.27 -3.37
CA SER A 179 -6.52 8.25 -4.11
C SER A 179 -5.06 8.67 -4.35
N ALA A 180 -4.80 9.98 -4.42
CA ALA A 180 -3.47 10.57 -4.53
C ALA A 180 -2.56 10.27 -3.32
N CYS A 181 -3.13 9.91 -2.15
CA CYS A 181 -2.35 9.55 -0.96
C CYS A 181 -1.75 8.15 -1.02
N LEU A 182 -2.33 7.24 -1.83
CA LEU A 182 -1.93 5.83 -1.91
C LEU A 182 -0.42 5.64 -2.04
N PRO A 183 0.29 6.34 -2.95
CA PRO A 183 1.71 6.10 -3.21
C PRO A 183 2.61 6.41 -2.00
N TYR A 184 2.12 7.21 -1.04
CA TYR A 184 2.92 7.74 0.07
C TYR A 184 2.70 6.97 1.39
N LEU A 185 1.83 5.96 1.42
CA LEU A 185 1.51 5.24 2.66
C LEU A 185 2.69 4.48 3.29
N GLY A 186 3.76 4.23 2.52
CA GLY A 186 4.96 3.54 2.99
C GLY A 186 5.94 4.39 3.80
N PHE A 187 5.75 5.70 3.89
CA PHE A 187 6.65 6.61 4.61
C PHE A 187 6.60 6.40 6.14
N PRO A 188 7.73 6.50 6.87
CA PRO A 188 7.80 6.25 8.31
C PRO A 188 6.99 7.27 9.14
N GLN A 189 6.86 6.96 10.43
CA GLN A 189 6.35 7.90 11.43
C GLN A 189 7.25 9.14 11.52
N GLY A 190 6.67 10.29 11.86
CA GLY A 190 7.36 11.59 11.89
C GLY A 190 7.38 12.32 10.55
N MET A 191 6.80 11.73 9.50
CA MET A 191 6.72 12.33 8.18
C MET A 191 5.50 13.25 8.05
N THR A 192 5.74 14.40 7.40
CA THR A 192 4.69 15.26 6.85
C THR A 192 4.91 15.39 5.35
N ILE A 193 3.84 15.24 4.57
CA ILE A 193 3.87 15.27 3.10
C ILE A 193 2.81 16.24 2.63
N LEU A 194 3.21 17.23 1.83
CA LEU A 194 2.31 18.19 1.22
C LEU A 194 2.17 17.87 -0.26
N LEU A 195 0.94 17.61 -0.71
CA LEU A 195 0.56 17.37 -2.09
C LEU A 195 -0.19 18.59 -2.64
N GLY A 196 0.04 18.93 -3.91
CA GLY A 196 -0.62 20.04 -4.58
C GLY A 196 -0.35 20.02 -6.09
N GLU A 197 -0.43 21.17 -6.76
CA GLU A 197 -0.20 21.27 -8.22
C GLU A 197 1.26 21.04 -8.65
N GLY A 198 2.20 21.09 -7.70
CA GLY A 198 3.63 20.92 -7.94
C GLY A 198 4.19 19.59 -7.42
N ARG A 199 5.53 19.53 -7.33
CA ARG A 199 6.22 18.41 -6.69
C ARG A 199 5.80 18.30 -5.22
N PRO A 200 5.56 17.08 -4.71
CA PRO A 200 5.33 16.87 -3.28
C PRO A 200 6.47 17.43 -2.45
N ILE A 201 6.14 18.01 -1.30
CA ILE A 201 7.12 18.50 -0.32
C ILE A 201 7.11 17.57 0.88
N PHE A 202 8.29 17.17 1.34
CA PHE A 202 8.46 16.22 2.42
C PHE A 202 9.15 16.87 3.61
N PHE A 203 8.66 16.59 4.81
CA PHE A 203 9.31 16.94 6.05
C PHE A 203 9.45 15.71 6.92
N TYR A 204 10.56 15.61 7.65
CA TYR A 204 10.78 14.64 8.71
C TYR A 204 11.18 15.38 9.98
N GLU A 205 10.37 15.25 11.03
CA GLU A 205 10.56 16.00 12.29
C GLU A 205 10.78 17.51 12.04
N ASP A 206 9.88 18.11 11.26
CA ASP A 206 9.86 19.53 10.87
C ASP A 206 11.05 20.01 10.00
N LYS A 207 11.88 19.08 9.50
CA LYS A 207 12.95 19.41 8.55
C LYS A 207 12.56 18.99 7.15
N GLU A 208 12.57 19.95 6.23
CA GLU A 208 12.34 19.67 4.81
C GLU A 208 13.40 18.71 4.27
N LEU A 209 12.95 17.70 3.54
CA LEU A 209 13.79 16.72 2.88
C LEU A 209 13.82 16.98 1.38
N ALA A 210 15.00 16.86 0.78
CA ALA A 210 15.16 16.92 -0.66
C ALA A 210 14.79 15.57 -1.30
N ILE A 211 14.16 15.63 -2.47
CA ILE A 211 14.04 14.46 -3.35
C ILE A 211 15.44 14.17 -3.92
N LEU A 212 15.83 12.90 -3.89
CA LEU A 212 17.11 12.44 -4.43
C LEU A 212 17.15 12.58 -5.95
N GLU A 213 18.20 13.21 -6.48
CA GLU A 213 18.39 13.36 -7.92
C GLU A 213 18.45 12.01 -8.63
N GLY A 214 17.73 11.87 -9.75
CA GLY A 214 17.64 10.63 -10.53
C GLY A 214 16.82 9.52 -9.88
N SER A 215 16.13 9.79 -8.77
CA SER A 215 15.21 8.84 -8.16
C SER A 215 13.88 8.75 -8.91
N TYR A 216 12.99 7.86 -8.47
CA TYR A 216 11.66 7.71 -9.05
C TYR A 216 10.87 9.02 -9.02
N LEU A 217 10.77 9.69 -7.87
CA LEU A 217 10.03 10.96 -7.77
C LEU A 217 10.66 12.09 -8.59
N ASP A 218 11.98 12.10 -8.76
CA ASP A 218 12.65 13.14 -9.56
C ASP A 218 12.38 12.99 -11.06
N ILE A 219 12.24 11.75 -11.53
CA ILE A 219 12.03 11.43 -12.95
C ILE A 219 10.54 11.39 -13.31
N ALA A 220 9.70 10.90 -12.41
CA ALA A 220 8.29 10.62 -12.68
C ALA A 220 7.36 11.83 -12.48
N ILE A 221 7.83 12.91 -11.82
CA ILE A 221 7.05 14.11 -11.47
C ILE A 221 7.64 15.39 -12.10
#